data_AF-A0A316EDX5-F1
#
_entry.id   AF-A0A316EDX5-F1
#
_cell.length_a   1.000
_cell.length_b   1.000
_cell.length_c   1.000
_cell.angle_alpha   90.00
_cell.angle_beta   90.00
_cell.angle_gamma   90.00
#
_symmetry.space_group_name_H-M   'P 1'
#
loop_
_entity.id
_entity.type
_entity.pdbx_description
1 polymer ?
#
loop_
_entity_poly.entity_id
_entity_poly.type
_entity_poly.pdbx_seq_one_letter_code
_entity_poly.pdbx_strand_id
1 'polypeptide(L)'
;MNQKNIILQSFVIFLFLLTSCVSKDTEKKSFYTDFFKTPYIISVKDSLIEHQNDSLSRLTKFPVPPPLIPKNIGNFGMYCSKFNIIFHTSNRIFFHNKDNLFHACGTGIRDDEIDFLDIQPDDIIEVSGNSVFEIIKKNKKFSDDMISIASLSDTIQNPFFDILIDSLNKNQLKRYFIRRATEEERNVLDAKLNHKFYQKEDYRWTMKYRNYKNFLNKTE
;
A
#
# COMPACT_ATOMS: atom_id res chain seq x y z
N MET A 1 12.80 56.46 -51.18
CA MET A 1 12.87 55.13 -50.53
C MET A 1 11.74 54.27 -51.05
N ASN A 2 12.06 53.09 -51.57
CA ASN A 2 11.16 52.30 -52.41
C ASN A 2 10.14 51.53 -51.54
N GLN A 3 8.85 51.75 -51.76
CA GLN A 3 7.74 51.20 -50.94
C GLN A 3 7.78 49.67 -50.84
N LYS A 4 8.33 49.00 -51.88
CA LYS A 4 8.55 47.54 -51.91
C LYS A 4 9.57 47.05 -50.87
N ASN A 5 10.58 47.86 -50.53
CA ASN A 5 11.60 47.48 -49.55
C ASN A 5 11.08 47.59 -48.11
N ILE A 6 10.13 48.49 -47.84
CA ILE A 6 9.50 48.64 -46.53
C ILE A 6 8.58 47.45 -46.25
N ILE A 7 7.81 47.00 -47.25
CA ILE A 7 6.93 45.84 -47.13
C ILE A 7 7.76 44.56 -46.90
N LEU A 8 8.88 44.40 -47.61
CA LEU A 8 9.75 43.23 -47.45
C LEU A 8 10.45 43.21 -46.08
N GLN A 9 10.88 44.36 -45.56
CA GLN A 9 11.45 44.46 -44.21
C GLN A 9 10.41 44.20 -43.11
N SER A 10 9.19 44.71 -43.26
CA SER A 10 8.10 44.43 -42.31
C SER A 10 7.69 42.95 -42.30
N PHE A 11 7.75 42.26 -43.44
CA PHE A 11 7.40 40.84 -43.52
C PHE A 11 8.46 39.93 -42.87
N VAL A 12 9.75 40.27 -43.00
CA VAL A 12 10.85 39.51 -42.38
C VAL A 12 10.87 39.68 -40.86
N ILE A 13 10.53 40.86 -40.34
CA ILE A 13 10.41 41.10 -38.89
C ILE A 13 9.20 40.35 -38.31
N PHE A 14 8.09 40.26 -39.06
CA PHE A 14 6.92 39.51 -38.63
C PHE A 14 7.15 37.99 -38.60
N LEU A 15 7.96 37.45 -39.53
CA LEU A 15 8.36 36.04 -39.50
C LEU A 15 9.26 35.69 -38.30
N PHE A 16 10.12 36.61 -37.86
CA PHE A 16 10.99 36.40 -36.69
C PHE A 16 10.24 36.49 -35.35
N LEU A 17 9.08 37.15 -35.30
CA LEU A 17 8.26 37.24 -34.09
C LEU A 17 7.37 36.00 -33.89
N LEU A 18 7.11 35.21 -34.94
CA LEU A 18 6.32 33.98 -34.85
C LEU A 18 7.14 32.74 -34.42
N THR A 19 8.48 32.83 -34.33
CA THR A 19 9.34 31.71 -33.91
C THR A 19 9.74 31.73 -32.42
N SER A 20 9.22 32.68 -31.63
CA SER A 20 9.58 32.83 -30.20
C SER A 20 8.59 32.22 -29.20
N CYS A 21 7.58 31.47 -29.66
CA CYS A 21 6.69 30.70 -28.77
C CYS A 21 6.95 29.19 -28.91
N VAL A 22 8.16 28.77 -28.53
CA VAL A 22 8.34 27.43 -27.97
C VAL A 22 7.95 27.56 -26.51
N SER A 23 6.75 27.08 -26.16
CA SER A 23 6.38 26.96 -24.76
C SER A 23 7.44 26.10 -24.07
N LYS A 24 7.96 26.60 -22.94
CA LYS A 24 8.75 25.80 -22.00
C LYS A 24 7.81 24.85 -21.25
N ASP A 25 7.11 24.01 -21.99
CA ASP A 25 6.33 22.95 -21.39
C ASP A 25 7.22 21.73 -21.24
N THR A 26 7.55 21.50 -19.97
CA THR A 26 8.04 20.24 -19.41
C THR A 26 9.38 19.78 -19.97
N GLU A 27 10.40 19.95 -19.14
CA GLU A 27 11.17 18.79 -18.72
C GLU A 27 10.20 17.60 -18.58
N LYS A 28 10.07 16.79 -19.63
CA LYS A 28 9.86 15.35 -19.47
C LYS A 28 11.12 14.88 -18.77
N LYS A 29 11.19 15.19 -17.47
CA LYS A 29 12.13 14.62 -16.53
C LYS A 29 11.79 13.14 -16.54
N SER A 30 12.50 12.46 -17.43
CA SER A 30 12.64 11.03 -17.56
C SER A 30 11.59 10.23 -16.77
N PHE A 31 10.48 9.90 -17.44
CA PHE A 31 9.47 9.00 -16.89
C PHE A 31 9.97 7.53 -16.81
N TYR A 32 11.23 7.26 -17.17
CA TYR A 32 11.77 5.89 -17.26
C TYR A 32 13.19 5.65 -16.71
N THR A 33 13.98 6.67 -16.35
CA THR A 33 15.40 6.45 -15.97
C THR A 33 15.69 6.54 -14.46
N ASP A 34 14.83 5.98 -13.62
CA ASP A 34 15.14 5.73 -12.20
C ASP A 34 14.62 4.37 -11.73
N PHE A 35 14.53 3.39 -12.64
CA PHE A 35 13.89 2.09 -12.42
C PHE A 35 14.69 1.10 -11.52
N PHE A 36 15.63 1.60 -10.72
CA PHE A 36 16.23 0.86 -9.61
C PHE A 36 16.14 1.67 -8.33
N LYS A 37 14.94 2.14 -7.99
CA LYS A 37 14.65 2.46 -6.59
C LYS A 37 14.93 1.19 -5.78
N THR A 38 15.67 1.32 -4.69
CA THR A 38 16.00 0.17 -3.83
C THR A 38 14.71 -0.55 -3.44
N PRO A 39 14.66 -1.89 -3.58
CA PRO A 39 13.43 -2.61 -3.36
C PRO A 39 12.94 -2.41 -1.92
N TYR A 40 11.63 -2.31 -1.72
CA TYR A 40 11.09 -2.18 -0.37
C TYR A 40 11.11 -3.55 0.31
N ILE A 41 11.95 -3.70 1.34
CA ILE A 41 12.08 -4.94 2.12
C ILE A 41 11.40 -4.70 3.48
N ILE A 42 10.30 -5.42 3.72
CA ILE A 42 9.42 -5.22 4.88
C ILE A 42 10.19 -5.51 6.18
N SER A 43 10.83 -6.69 6.27
CA SER A 43 11.63 -7.07 7.44
C SER A 43 12.70 -6.03 7.81
N VAL A 44 13.40 -5.45 6.84
CA VAL A 44 14.41 -4.40 7.07
C VAL A 44 13.78 -3.14 7.64
N LYS A 45 12.61 -2.73 7.12
CA LYS A 45 11.91 -1.55 7.64
C LYS A 45 11.36 -1.78 9.04
N ASP A 46 10.81 -2.96 9.31
CA ASP A 46 10.33 -3.35 10.63
C ASP A 46 11.47 -3.34 11.66
N SER A 47 12.63 -3.93 11.33
CA SER A 47 13.80 -3.91 12.21
C SER A 47 14.34 -2.50 12.46
N LEU A 48 14.28 -1.60 11.49
CA LEU A 48 14.68 -0.20 11.69
C LEU A 48 13.75 0.54 12.65
N ILE A 49 12.43 0.32 12.55
CA ILE A 49 11.44 0.88 13.47
C ILE A 49 11.65 0.31 14.87
N GLU A 50 11.88 -1.00 14.98
CA GLU A 50 12.19 -1.65 16.26
C GLU A 50 13.47 -1.05 16.88
N HIS A 51 14.54 -0.86 16.11
CA HIS A 51 15.78 -0.26 16.62
C HIS A 51 15.65 1.23 17.01
N GLN A 52 14.81 1.99 16.32
CA GLN A 52 14.51 3.38 16.72
C GLN A 52 13.74 3.41 18.03
N ASN A 53 12.70 2.57 18.14
CA ASN A 53 11.92 2.42 19.36
C ASN A 53 12.77 1.85 20.51
N ASP A 54 13.66 0.90 20.22
CA ASP A 54 14.63 0.34 21.17
C ASP A 54 15.66 1.38 21.59
N SER A 55 16.08 2.29 20.72
CA SER A 55 16.95 3.41 21.12
C SER A 55 16.25 4.41 22.03
N LEU A 56 14.91 4.49 21.98
CA LEU A 56 14.08 5.21 22.93
C LEU A 56 13.77 4.38 24.20
N SER A 57 13.74 3.04 24.11
CA SER A 57 13.42 2.13 25.22
C SER A 57 14.61 1.44 25.86
N ARG A 58 15.85 1.71 25.42
CA ARG A 58 17.10 1.17 25.99
C ARG A 58 17.45 1.87 27.30
N LEU A 59 16.64 1.55 28.29
CA LEU A 59 17.07 1.27 29.66
C LEU A 59 17.26 -0.23 29.93
N THR A 60 16.98 -1.18 29.02
CA THR A 60 17.30 -2.60 29.25
C THR A 60 17.68 -3.39 27.97
N LYS A 61 18.81 -4.11 28.04
CA LYS A 61 19.41 -4.94 26.97
C LYS A 61 18.80 -6.36 26.96
N PHE A 62 18.44 -6.90 25.79
CA PHE A 62 18.40 -8.36 25.53
C PHE A 62 18.59 -8.69 24.04
N PRO A 63 19.05 -9.92 23.70
CA PRO A 63 19.43 -10.32 22.34
C PRO A 63 18.23 -10.60 21.42
N VAL A 64 18.44 -10.39 20.12
CA VAL A 64 17.42 -10.40 19.07
C VAL A 64 16.82 -11.82 18.85
N PRO A 65 15.50 -12.01 19.01
CA PRO A 65 14.80 -13.27 18.69
C PRO A 65 14.44 -13.38 17.19
N PRO A 66 14.04 -14.57 16.70
CA PRO A 66 13.62 -14.79 15.31
C PRO A 66 12.45 -13.87 14.92
N PRO A 67 12.25 -13.56 13.61
CA PRO A 67 11.29 -12.57 13.15
C PRO A 67 9.88 -12.98 13.56
N LEU A 68 9.42 -12.37 14.65
CA LEU A 68 8.06 -12.48 15.15
C LEU A 68 7.14 -11.65 14.25
N ILE A 69 5.89 -12.07 14.18
CA ILE A 69 4.74 -11.22 13.81
C ILE A 69 5.06 -9.79 14.28
N PRO A 70 5.04 -8.76 13.40
CA PRO A 70 5.46 -7.41 13.74
C PRO A 70 4.91 -7.01 15.12
N LYS A 71 5.79 -6.98 16.13
CA LYS A 71 5.41 -6.64 17.52
C LYS A 71 4.83 -5.23 17.62
N ASN A 72 5.06 -4.40 16.60
CA ASN A 72 4.41 -3.13 16.42
C ASN A 72 3.25 -3.28 15.45
N ILE A 73 2.15 -3.86 15.94
CA ILE A 73 0.83 -3.69 15.32
C ILE A 73 0.47 -2.21 15.53
N GLY A 74 0.93 -1.36 14.61
CA GLY A 74 1.19 0.07 14.85
C GLY A 74 0.13 0.76 15.68
N ASN A 75 0.47 1.20 16.90
CA ASN A 75 -0.29 2.04 17.87
C ASN A 75 -1.80 1.78 18.09
N PHE A 76 -2.44 0.86 17.36
CA PHE A 76 -3.89 0.67 17.29
C PHE A 76 -4.30 -0.81 17.30
N GLY A 77 -3.36 -1.77 17.37
CA GLY A 77 -3.72 -3.20 17.50
C GLY A 77 -4.42 -3.80 16.28
N MET A 78 -4.31 -3.16 15.11
CA MET A 78 -4.87 -3.64 13.83
C MET A 78 -3.78 -4.16 12.88
N TYR A 79 -3.80 -5.46 12.56
CA TYR A 79 -2.92 -6.06 11.56
C TYR A 79 -3.48 -5.95 10.13
N CYS A 80 -4.80 -5.94 9.98
CA CYS A 80 -5.47 -5.63 8.71
C CYS A 80 -6.32 -4.37 8.91
N SER A 81 -6.61 -3.65 7.84
CA SER A 81 -7.54 -2.52 7.89
C SER A 81 -8.76 -2.81 7.03
N LYS A 82 -9.72 -1.90 7.02
CA LYS A 82 -10.89 -2.00 6.14
C LYS A 82 -10.50 -2.19 4.68
N PHE A 83 -9.47 -1.48 4.22
CA PHE A 83 -9.01 -1.49 2.84
C PHE A 83 -7.64 -2.13 2.73
N ASN A 84 -7.57 -3.30 2.07
CA ASN A 84 -6.34 -4.07 1.96
C ASN A 84 -5.92 -4.19 0.49
N ILE A 85 -4.68 -3.79 0.21
CA ILE A 85 -4.03 -3.94 -1.10
C ILE A 85 -2.95 -4.99 -0.94
N ILE A 86 -2.96 -6.04 -1.76
CA ILE A 86 -1.98 -7.14 -1.69
C ILE A 86 -1.12 -7.14 -2.96
N PHE A 87 0.17 -6.92 -2.80
CA PHE A 87 1.17 -7.12 -3.85
C PHE A 87 1.60 -8.60 -3.88
N HIS A 88 1.54 -9.21 -5.06
CA HIS A 88 1.94 -10.62 -5.24
C HIS A 88 3.21 -10.73 -6.09
N THR A 89 3.14 -10.29 -7.35
CA THR A 89 4.26 -10.30 -8.29
C THR A 89 4.51 -8.88 -8.82
N SER A 90 5.50 -8.73 -9.69
CA SER A 90 5.82 -7.45 -10.34
C SER A 90 4.66 -6.85 -11.14
N ASN A 91 3.64 -7.63 -11.50
CA ASN A 91 2.53 -7.20 -12.34
C ASN A 91 1.14 -7.49 -11.77
N ARG A 92 1.03 -8.09 -10.58
CA ARG A 92 -0.26 -8.49 -10.00
C ARG A 92 -0.50 -7.84 -8.65
N ILE A 93 -1.64 -7.18 -8.57
CA ILE A 93 -2.11 -6.47 -7.38
C ILE A 93 -3.54 -6.93 -7.13
N PHE A 94 -3.83 -7.22 -5.88
CA PHE A 94 -5.15 -7.62 -5.44
C PHE A 94 -5.68 -6.61 -4.43
N PHE A 95 -7.00 -6.53 -4.34
CA PHE A 95 -7.70 -5.69 -3.40
C PHE A 95 -8.82 -6.48 -2.75
N HIS A 96 -8.98 -6.31 -1.44
CA HIS A 96 -10.17 -6.74 -0.73
C HIS A 96 -10.57 -5.71 0.30
N ASN A 97 -11.86 -5.70 0.61
CA ASN A 97 -12.45 -4.84 1.62
C ASN A 97 -13.27 -5.71 2.58
N LYS A 98 -13.03 -5.54 3.88
CA LYS A 98 -13.88 -6.09 4.92
C LYS A 98 -14.31 -4.98 5.87
N ASP A 99 -15.61 -4.72 5.89
CA ASP A 99 -16.25 -3.90 6.92
C ASP A 99 -16.16 -4.64 8.27
N ASN A 100 -16.03 -3.88 9.37
CA ASN A 100 -15.89 -4.36 10.78
C ASN A 100 -14.50 -4.77 11.30
N LEU A 101 -13.44 -4.08 10.89
CA LEU A 101 -12.12 -4.21 11.55
C LEU A 101 -11.85 -3.15 12.61
N PHE A 102 -12.85 -2.36 12.99
CA PHE A 102 -12.66 -1.30 13.97
C PHE A 102 -12.68 -1.88 15.39
N HIS A 103 -11.50 -2.13 15.95
CA HIS A 103 -11.34 -2.27 17.40
C HIS A 103 -11.38 -0.87 18.00
N ALA A 104 -12.51 -0.50 18.59
CA ALA A 104 -12.51 0.63 19.52
C ALA A 104 -11.46 0.32 20.59
N CYS A 105 -10.47 1.21 20.73
CA CYS A 105 -9.32 1.12 21.62
C CYS A 105 -9.68 0.37 22.92
N GLY A 106 -9.35 -0.93 22.97
CA GLY A 106 -9.93 -1.84 23.95
C GLY A 106 -8.83 -2.55 24.72
N THR A 107 -8.83 -2.36 26.03
CA THR A 107 -8.07 -3.17 26.98
C THR A 107 -8.40 -4.64 26.75
N GLY A 108 -7.41 -5.49 26.44
CA GLY A 108 -7.60 -6.93 26.22
C GLY A 108 -7.28 -7.44 24.80
N ILE A 109 -6.85 -6.55 23.89
CA ILE A 109 -6.19 -6.99 22.65
C ILE A 109 -4.84 -7.60 23.01
N ARG A 110 -4.63 -8.85 22.62
CA ARG A 110 -3.35 -9.52 22.75
C ARG A 110 -2.47 -9.18 21.55
N ASP A 111 -1.24 -8.75 21.82
CA ASP A 111 -0.26 -8.41 20.79
C ASP A 111 0.21 -9.62 19.96
N ASP A 112 -0.12 -10.85 20.39
CA ASP A 112 0.23 -12.09 19.70
C ASP A 112 -0.90 -12.71 18.86
N GLU A 113 -2.03 -12.01 18.68
CA GLU A 113 -3.19 -12.50 17.92
C GLU A 113 -3.56 -11.56 16.76
N ILE A 114 -3.86 -12.14 15.60
CA ILE A 114 -4.31 -11.44 14.38
C ILE A 114 -5.79 -11.74 14.13
N ASP A 115 -6.54 -10.79 13.57
CA ASP A 115 -7.95 -10.98 13.25
C ASP A 115 -8.11 -11.95 12.07
N PHE A 116 -9.00 -12.93 12.20
CA PHE A 116 -9.42 -13.76 11.07
C PHE A 116 -10.57 -13.05 10.34
N LEU A 117 -10.37 -12.70 9.08
CA LEU A 117 -11.27 -11.84 8.31
C LEU A 117 -12.43 -12.61 7.67
N ASP A 118 -12.35 -13.94 7.65
CA ASP A 118 -13.22 -14.84 6.91
C ASP A 118 -13.37 -14.38 5.45
N ILE A 119 -12.24 -14.00 4.82
CA ILE A 119 -12.19 -13.62 3.41
C ILE A 119 -12.39 -14.85 2.53
N GLN A 120 -13.19 -14.68 1.48
CA GLN A 120 -13.45 -15.70 0.47
C GLN A 120 -12.75 -15.36 -0.84
N PRO A 121 -12.47 -16.34 -1.73
CA PRO A 121 -11.86 -16.08 -3.03
C PRO A 121 -12.57 -15.01 -3.87
N ASP A 122 -13.90 -14.90 -3.73
CA ASP A 122 -14.73 -13.92 -4.43
C ASP A 122 -14.66 -12.51 -3.83
N ASP A 123 -14.24 -12.38 -2.57
CA ASP A 123 -14.02 -11.08 -1.91
C ASP A 123 -12.75 -10.38 -2.40
N ILE A 124 -11.82 -11.14 -2.99
CA ILE A 124 -10.56 -10.63 -3.52
C ILE A 124 -10.73 -10.32 -5.01
N ILE A 125 -10.46 -9.09 -5.41
CA ILE A 125 -10.46 -8.69 -6.82
C ILE A 125 -9.03 -8.40 -7.29
N GLU A 126 -8.69 -8.86 -8.49
CA GLU A 126 -7.45 -8.44 -9.16
C GLU A 126 -7.66 -7.05 -9.76
N VAL A 127 -6.71 -6.15 -9.52
CA VAL A 127 -6.82 -4.74 -9.91
C VAL A 127 -5.57 -4.33 -10.69
N SER A 128 -5.77 -3.51 -11.71
CA SER A 128 -4.64 -2.84 -12.36
C SER A 128 -4.05 -1.78 -11.42
N GLY A 129 -2.76 -1.49 -11.54
CA GLY A 129 -2.13 -0.44 -10.74
C GLY A 129 -2.81 0.93 -10.83
N ASN A 130 -3.32 1.29 -12.01
CA ASN A 130 -4.09 2.51 -12.22
C ASN A 130 -5.47 2.46 -11.52
N SER A 131 -6.09 1.28 -11.48
CA SER A 131 -7.40 1.08 -10.83
C SER A 131 -7.34 1.21 -9.31
N VAL A 132 -6.21 0.84 -8.68
CA VAL A 132 -6.00 1.01 -7.22
C VAL A 132 -6.15 2.47 -6.82
N PHE A 133 -5.55 3.38 -7.59
CA PHE A 133 -5.64 4.81 -7.32
C PHE A 133 -7.08 5.32 -7.42
N GLU A 134 -7.82 4.87 -8.44
CA GLU A 134 -9.22 5.26 -8.61
C GLU A 134 -10.11 4.72 -7.48
N ILE A 135 -9.84 3.51 -6.97
CA ILE A 135 -10.53 2.95 -5.79
C ILE A 135 -10.28 3.83 -4.56
N ILE A 136 -9.03 4.24 -4.33
CA ILE A 136 -8.66 5.11 -3.20
C ILE A 136 -9.29 6.50 -3.33
N LYS A 137 -9.21 7.10 -4.52
CA LYS A 137 -9.71 8.46 -4.77
C LYS A 137 -11.23 8.57 -4.68
N LYS A 138 -11.97 7.58 -5.19
CA LYS A 138 -13.45 7.61 -5.22
C LYS A 138 -14.08 7.46 -3.83
N ASN A 139 -13.38 6.81 -2.92
CA ASN A 139 -13.87 6.58 -1.57
C ASN A 139 -13.43 7.74 -0.67
N LYS A 140 -14.25 8.80 -0.60
CA LYS A 140 -14.00 9.97 0.29
C LYS A 140 -13.83 9.60 1.78
N LYS A 141 -14.19 8.37 2.20
CA LYS A 141 -13.94 7.82 3.54
C LYS A 141 -12.49 7.41 3.79
N PHE A 142 -11.63 7.33 2.76
CA PHE A 142 -10.20 7.03 2.94
C PHE A 142 -9.43 8.11 3.70
N SER A 143 -9.94 9.34 3.78
CA SER A 143 -9.33 10.33 4.66
C SER A 143 -9.39 9.89 6.12
N ASP A 144 -10.41 9.08 6.49
CA ASP A 144 -10.68 8.58 7.84
C ASP A 144 -10.26 7.13 8.10
N ASP A 145 -10.24 6.30 7.07
CA ASP A 145 -9.92 4.89 7.19
C ASP A 145 -8.43 4.60 6.92
N MET A 146 -7.86 3.68 7.71
CA MET A 146 -6.49 3.21 7.51
C MET A 146 -6.39 2.26 6.31
N ILE A 147 -5.32 2.33 5.52
CA ILE A 147 -5.03 1.43 4.40
C ILE A 147 -3.95 0.43 4.81
N SER A 148 -4.20 -0.85 4.58
CA SER A 148 -3.20 -1.89 4.75
C SER A 148 -2.60 -2.25 3.40
N ILE A 149 -1.28 -2.16 3.29
CA ILE A 149 -0.53 -2.54 2.10
C ILE A 149 0.24 -3.81 2.41
N ALA A 150 -0.25 -4.94 1.93
CA ALA A 150 0.31 -6.25 2.15
C ALA A 150 1.20 -6.70 0.99
N SER A 151 2.12 -7.62 1.27
CA SER A 151 2.92 -8.32 0.27
C SER A 151 3.04 -9.81 0.57
N LEU A 152 2.91 -10.67 -0.44
CA LEU A 152 3.14 -12.11 -0.25
C LEU A 152 4.62 -12.43 0.02
N SER A 153 5.52 -11.67 -0.61
CA SER A 153 6.97 -11.72 -0.38
C SER A 153 7.42 -10.67 0.63
N ASP A 154 8.59 -10.88 1.24
CA ASP A 154 9.22 -9.87 2.10
C ASP A 154 9.69 -8.63 1.32
N THR A 155 9.91 -8.79 0.03
CA THR A 155 10.35 -7.72 -0.87
C THR A 155 9.26 -7.34 -1.85
N ILE A 156 8.89 -6.06 -1.91
CA ILE A 156 7.95 -5.52 -2.89
C ILE A 156 8.75 -5.02 -4.09
N GLN A 157 8.61 -5.71 -5.22
CA GLN A 157 9.29 -5.38 -6.49
C GLN A 157 8.33 -4.81 -7.54
N ASN A 158 7.07 -4.62 -7.17
CA ASN A 158 6.06 -4.13 -8.10
C ASN A 158 6.25 -2.62 -8.32
N PRO A 159 6.43 -2.14 -9.57
CA PRO A 159 6.70 -0.73 -9.84
C PRO A 159 5.53 0.20 -9.48
N PHE A 160 4.31 -0.33 -9.38
CA PHE A 160 3.16 0.47 -8.92
C PHE A 160 3.21 0.76 -7.42
N PHE A 161 4.04 0.06 -6.65
CA PHE A 161 4.19 0.33 -5.23
C PHE A 161 4.67 1.76 -4.99
N ASP A 162 5.70 2.21 -5.70
CA ASP A 162 6.22 3.57 -5.54
C ASP A 162 5.19 4.62 -5.95
N ILE A 163 4.48 4.37 -7.06
CA ILE A 163 3.41 5.24 -7.54
C ILE A 163 2.31 5.36 -6.48
N LEU A 164 1.94 4.25 -5.83
CA LEU A 164 0.95 4.21 -4.76
C LEU A 164 1.43 5.01 -3.54
N ILE A 165 2.65 4.77 -3.06
CA ILE A 165 3.19 5.48 -1.89
C ILE A 165 3.29 6.99 -2.14
N ASP A 166 3.82 7.39 -3.30
CA ASP A 166 3.91 8.80 -3.68
C ASP A 166 2.52 9.45 -3.76
N SER A 167 1.54 8.73 -4.30
CA SER A 167 0.14 9.16 -4.32
C SER A 167 -0.44 9.36 -2.93
N LEU A 168 -0.30 8.38 -2.03
CA LEU A 168 -0.83 8.46 -0.67
C LEU A 168 -0.23 9.65 0.08
N ASN A 169 1.08 9.85 -0.06
CA ASN A 169 1.80 10.97 0.53
C ASN A 169 1.34 12.33 -0.03
N LYS A 170 1.20 12.46 -1.36
CA LYS A 170 0.74 13.70 -2.02
C LYS A 170 -0.68 14.09 -1.61
N ASN A 171 -1.56 13.11 -1.46
CA ASN A 171 -2.95 13.32 -1.04
C ASN A 171 -3.10 13.48 0.48
N GLN A 172 -1.99 13.56 1.24
CA GLN A 172 -1.97 13.65 2.70
C GLN A 172 -2.73 12.50 3.39
N LEU A 173 -2.88 11.36 2.71
CA LEU A 173 -3.45 10.14 3.27
C LEU A 173 -2.36 9.44 4.08
N LYS A 174 -2.14 9.93 5.31
CA LYS A 174 -1.07 9.46 6.20
C LYS A 174 -1.41 8.17 6.95
N ARG A 175 -2.64 7.69 6.85
CA ARG A 175 -3.10 6.48 7.55
C ARG A 175 -2.90 5.25 6.67
N TYR A 176 -1.67 4.82 6.49
CA TYR A 176 -1.37 3.52 5.91
C TYR A 176 -0.22 2.83 6.63
N PHE A 177 -0.18 1.51 6.53
CA PHE A 177 0.94 0.71 6.99
C PHE A 177 1.24 -0.39 5.98
N ILE A 178 2.49 -0.82 5.95
CA ILE A 178 2.98 -1.85 5.04
C ILE A 178 3.31 -3.09 5.87
N ARG A 179 2.90 -4.26 5.40
CA ARG A 179 3.07 -5.53 6.12
C ARG A 179 3.23 -6.71 5.17
N ARG A 180 3.57 -7.86 5.75
CA ARG A 180 3.43 -9.15 5.05
C ARG A 180 1.95 -9.56 5.02
N ALA A 181 1.59 -10.33 4.00
CA ALA A 181 0.26 -10.93 3.92
C ALA A 181 0.04 -11.94 5.06
N THR A 182 -1.19 -12.00 5.58
CA THR A 182 -1.60 -13.00 6.58
C THR A 182 -1.59 -14.40 5.96
N GLU A 183 -1.62 -15.45 6.79
CA GLU A 183 -1.84 -16.81 6.27
C GLU A 183 -3.16 -16.92 5.53
N GLU A 184 -4.22 -16.30 6.06
CA GLU A 184 -5.54 -16.27 5.46
C GLU A 184 -5.49 -15.65 4.06
N GLU A 185 -4.90 -14.46 3.90
CA GLU A 185 -4.73 -13.82 2.60
C GLU A 185 -3.93 -14.67 1.62
N ARG A 186 -2.86 -15.33 2.10
CA ARG A 186 -2.06 -16.24 1.26
C ARG A 186 -2.89 -17.45 0.80
N ASN A 187 -3.60 -18.08 1.71
CA ASN A 187 -4.37 -19.30 1.44
C ASN A 187 -5.56 -19.03 0.52
N VAL A 188 -6.30 -17.95 0.78
CA VAL A 188 -7.45 -17.54 -0.05
C VAL A 188 -7.01 -17.10 -1.43
N LEU A 189 -5.91 -16.35 -1.52
CA LEU A 189 -5.37 -15.95 -2.81
C LEU A 189 -4.84 -17.15 -3.58
N ASP A 190 -4.15 -18.11 -2.95
CA ASP A 190 -3.74 -19.36 -3.61
C ASP A 190 -4.96 -20.12 -4.15
N ALA A 191 -6.02 -20.25 -3.37
CA ALA A 191 -7.25 -20.90 -3.81
C ALA A 191 -7.87 -20.18 -5.02
N LYS A 192 -7.95 -18.84 -4.98
CA LYS A 192 -8.42 -18.01 -6.10
C LYS A 192 -7.60 -18.24 -7.37
N LEU A 193 -6.28 -18.18 -7.24
CA LEU A 193 -5.35 -18.27 -8.37
C LEU A 193 -5.32 -19.65 -9.03
N ASN A 194 -5.56 -20.69 -8.25
CA ASN A 194 -5.59 -22.07 -8.73
C ASN A 194 -7.01 -22.59 -9.01
N HIS A 195 -8.03 -21.73 -8.93
CA HIS A 195 -9.44 -22.12 -9.08
C HIS A 195 -9.85 -23.29 -8.16
N LYS A 196 -9.32 -23.30 -6.94
CA LYS A 196 -9.63 -24.32 -5.93
C LYS A 196 -10.75 -23.83 -5.03
N PHE A 197 -11.51 -24.79 -4.51
CA PHE A 197 -12.44 -24.52 -3.43
C PHE A 197 -11.66 -24.15 -2.16
N TYR A 198 -12.14 -23.16 -1.42
CA TYR A 198 -11.55 -22.72 -0.16
C TYR A 198 -12.48 -23.08 0.99
N GLN A 199 -11.96 -23.82 1.97
CA GLN A 199 -12.58 -24.02 3.28
C GLN A 199 -11.52 -23.77 4.34
N LYS A 200 -11.80 -22.88 5.30
CA LYS A 200 -10.82 -22.50 6.33
C LYS A 200 -10.41 -23.69 7.21
N GLU A 201 -11.29 -24.67 7.36
CA GLU A 201 -11.09 -25.89 8.14
C GLU A 201 -10.05 -26.83 7.51
N ASP A 202 -9.77 -26.68 6.21
CA ASP A 202 -8.80 -27.52 5.48
C ASP A 202 -7.34 -27.09 5.74
N TYR A 203 -7.13 -25.90 6.32
CA TYR A 203 -5.81 -25.32 6.52
C TYR A 203 -5.33 -25.48 7.96
N ARG A 204 -4.04 -25.81 8.11
CA ARG A 204 -3.34 -25.76 9.40
C ARG A 204 -2.77 -24.37 9.59
N TRP A 205 -3.42 -23.58 10.44
CA TRP A 205 -3.01 -22.23 10.78
C TRP A 205 -1.80 -22.25 11.74
N THR A 206 -0.72 -21.56 11.38
CA THR A 206 0.44 -21.36 12.27
C THR A 206 0.41 -20.00 12.95
N MET A 207 -0.32 -19.04 12.38
CA MET A 207 -0.67 -17.78 13.04
C MET A 207 -1.75 -18.01 14.09
N LYS A 208 -1.66 -17.27 15.22
CA LYS A 208 -2.74 -17.23 16.21
C LYS A 208 -3.79 -16.24 15.75
N TYR A 209 -4.97 -16.75 15.48
CA TYR A 209 -6.11 -15.95 15.05
C TYR A 209 -7.07 -15.66 16.20
N ARG A 210 -7.55 -14.41 16.29
CA ARG A 210 -8.57 -14.01 17.25
C ARG A 210 -9.91 -14.61 16.84
N ASN A 211 -10.57 -15.31 17.75
CA ASN A 211 -11.88 -15.90 17.51
C ASN A 211 -13.00 -15.01 18.09
N TYR A 212 -13.69 -14.26 17.21
CA TYR A 212 -14.71 -13.28 17.62
C TYR A 212 -16.03 -13.89 18.10
N LYS A 213 -16.30 -15.18 17.84
CA LYS A 213 -17.54 -15.82 18.32
C LYS A 213 -17.70 -15.76 19.84
N ASN A 214 -16.60 -15.60 20.58
CA ASN A 214 -16.63 -15.55 22.05
C ASN A 214 -16.74 -14.14 22.64
N PHE A 215 -16.54 -13.08 21.85
CA PHE A 215 -16.59 -11.70 22.34
C PHE A 215 -18.00 -11.11 22.30
N LEU A 216 -18.81 -11.48 21.29
CA LEU A 216 -20.20 -11.03 21.16
C LEU A 216 -21.16 -11.76 22.13
N ASN A 217 -20.80 -12.95 22.60
CA ASN A 217 -21.61 -13.74 23.53
C ASN A 217 -21.35 -13.40 25.01
N LYS A 218 -20.54 -12.38 25.31
CA LYS A 218 -20.25 -11.93 26.69
C LYS A 218 -20.97 -10.63 27.06
N THR A 219 -21.87 -10.15 26.22
CA THR A 219 -22.66 -8.93 26.43
C THR A 219 -24.16 -9.21 26.62
N GLU A 220 -24.53 -10.39 27.09
CA GLU A 220 -25.87 -10.69 27.63
C GLU A 220 -25.83 -10.85 29.15
#